data_AF-A0A7J4KRL3-F1
#
_entry.id   AF-A0A7J4KRL3-F1
#
_cell.length_a   1.000
_cell.length_b   1.000
_cell.length_c   1.000
_cell.angle_alpha   90.00
_cell.angle_beta   90.00
_cell.angle_gamma   90.00
#
_symmetry.space_group_name_H-M   'P 1'
#
loop_
_entity.id
_entity.type
_entity.pdbx_description
1 polymer ?
#
loop_
_entity_poly.entity_id
_entity_poly.type
_entity_poly.pdbx_seq_one_letter_code
_entity_poly.pdbx_strand_id
1 'polypeptide(L)'
;MGEFICGLELHLPLDTESKLFCPCPVVAKEAEPNSATCPVCLGHPGSKPVLNRKAVDYALKLALALNCQIENGIVFSRKTYFYPDLAKNFQISQYEVPLGRNGFILLDSGKKIRIRRVHLEEDPGALVHEAGMRGSAYVLVDY
;
A
#
# COMPACT_ATOMS: atom_id res chain seq x y z
N MET A 1 17.62 -26.57 -22.19
CA MET A 1 16.39 -25.85 -21.80
C MET A 1 16.69 -25.07 -20.54
N GLY A 2 16.39 -23.77 -20.50
CA GLY A 2 16.68 -22.92 -19.34
C GLY A 2 15.73 -23.19 -18.18
N GLU A 3 16.22 -22.99 -16.96
CA GLU A 3 15.40 -23.03 -15.75
C GLU A 3 14.47 -21.80 -15.70
N PHE A 4 13.18 -22.01 -15.40
CA PHE A 4 12.21 -20.93 -15.28
C PHE A 4 12.24 -20.36 -13.85
N ILE A 5 12.52 -19.05 -13.74
CA ILE A 5 12.60 -18.34 -12.46
C ILE A 5 11.50 -17.27 -12.44
N CYS A 6 10.67 -17.29 -11.41
CA CYS A 6 9.58 -16.33 -11.20
C CYS A 6 9.68 -15.70 -9.80
N GLY A 7 9.43 -14.39 -9.73
CA GLY A 7 9.27 -13.63 -8.50
C GLY A 7 7.97 -12.85 -8.54
N LEU A 8 7.32 -12.70 -7.38
CA LEU A 8 6.06 -11.99 -7.25
C LEU A 8 6.23 -10.78 -6.33
N GLU A 9 5.52 -9.72 -6.67
CA GLU A 9 5.28 -8.55 -5.82
C GLU A 9 3.77 -8.48 -5.59
N LEU A 10 3.38 -8.46 -4.32
CA LEU A 10 1.98 -8.57 -3.91
C LEU A 10 1.64 -7.37 -3.03
N HIS A 11 0.59 -6.65 -3.40
CA HIS A 11 -0.02 -5.60 -2.58
C HIS A 11 -1.32 -6.12 -1.99
N LEU A 12 -1.52 -5.89 -0.69
CA LEU A 12 -2.66 -6.39 0.06
C LEU A 12 -3.31 -5.22 0.80
N PRO A 13 -4.59 -4.91 0.55
CA PRO A 13 -5.31 -3.93 1.35
C PRO A 13 -5.51 -4.46 2.78
N LEU A 14 -5.32 -3.59 3.77
CA LEU A 14 -5.50 -3.94 5.18
C LEU A 14 -6.91 -3.53 5.64
N ASP A 15 -7.64 -4.48 6.23
CA ASP A 15 -9.01 -4.30 6.71
C ASP A 15 -9.07 -3.47 8.00
N THR A 16 -8.89 -2.16 7.84
CA THR A 16 -8.81 -1.16 8.91
C THR A 16 -9.97 -0.18 8.81
N GLU A 17 -10.43 0.34 9.95
CA GLU A 17 -11.55 1.30 10.00
C GLU A 17 -11.17 2.67 9.42
N SER A 18 -9.89 3.07 9.49
CA SER A 18 -9.40 4.37 9.01
C SER A 18 -8.18 4.22 8.09
N LYS A 19 -7.98 5.17 7.17
CA LYS A 19 -6.87 5.20 6.21
C LYS A 19 -5.50 5.19 6.93
N LEU A 20 -4.44 4.81 6.21
CA LEU A 20 -3.11 4.57 6.79
C LEU A 20 -2.51 5.78 7.52
N PHE A 21 -2.81 7.00 7.06
CA PHE A 21 -2.17 8.23 7.56
C PHE A 21 -3.14 9.34 8.02
N CYS A 22 -4.45 9.07 8.05
CA CYS A 22 -5.48 10.06 8.42
C CYS A 22 -6.72 9.37 8.99
N PRO A 23 -7.63 10.10 9.68
CA PRO A 23 -8.79 9.50 10.34
C PRO A 23 -9.97 9.20 9.39
N CYS A 24 -9.85 9.46 8.08
CA CYS A 24 -10.90 9.12 7.12
C CYS A 24 -11.19 7.62 7.15
N PRO A 25 -12.47 7.21 7.00
CA PRO A 25 -12.81 5.80 6.95
C PRO A 25 -12.25 5.15 5.68
N VAL A 26 -11.94 3.85 5.77
CA VAL A 26 -11.81 3.01 4.56
C VAL A 26 -13.22 2.63 4.11
N VAL A 27 -13.57 2.96 2.87
CA VAL A 27 -14.91 2.73 2.33
C VAL A 27 -14.90 1.66 1.25
N ALA A 28 -16.07 1.06 1.02
CA ALA A 28 -16.27 0.13 -0.09
C ALA A 28 -16.16 0.85 -1.44
N LYS A 29 -15.90 0.08 -2.50
CA LYS A 29 -15.70 0.62 -3.86
C LYS A 29 -16.95 1.30 -4.41
N GLU A 30 -18.12 0.94 -3.89
CA GLU A 30 -19.43 1.45 -4.26
C GLU A 30 -19.80 2.74 -3.52
N ALA A 31 -18.94 3.25 -2.64
CA ALA A 31 -19.18 4.53 -1.96
C ALA A 31 -19.21 5.69 -2.97
N GLU A 32 -19.91 6.77 -2.60
CA GLU A 32 -19.93 7.99 -3.40
C GLU A 32 -18.50 8.53 -3.61
N PRO A 33 -18.10 8.89 -4.84
CA PRO A 33 -16.74 9.33 -5.13
C PRO A 33 -16.30 10.51 -4.24
N ASN A 34 -15.06 10.46 -3.77
CA ASN A 34 -14.41 11.44 -2.91
C ASN A 34 -15.12 11.69 -1.55
N SER A 35 -16.09 10.85 -1.16
CA SER A 35 -16.83 10.99 0.11
C SER A 35 -15.99 10.74 1.36
N ALA A 36 -14.89 9.99 1.23
CA ALA A 36 -13.99 9.61 2.33
C ALA A 36 -12.63 10.34 2.26
N THR A 37 -12.66 11.64 2.02
CA THR A 37 -11.45 12.47 1.84
C THR A 37 -11.27 13.51 2.96
N CYS A 38 -10.03 13.95 3.16
CA CYS A 38 -9.68 15.04 4.07
C CYS A 38 -8.41 15.75 3.58
N PRO A 39 -8.03 16.89 4.18
CA PRO A 39 -6.83 17.63 3.80
C PRO A 39 -5.53 16.79 3.81
N VAL A 40 -5.44 15.75 4.65
CA VAL A 40 -4.23 14.90 4.75
C VAL A 40 -4.10 13.95 3.56
N CYS A 41 -5.15 13.20 3.22
CA CYS A 41 -5.08 12.26 2.09
C CYS A 41 -5.08 13.00 0.74
N LEU A 42 -5.75 14.15 0.66
CA LEU A 42 -5.70 15.06 -0.50
C LEU A 42 -4.40 15.87 -0.59
N GLY A 43 -3.49 15.75 0.38
CA GLY A 43 -2.19 16.42 0.30
C GLY A 43 -2.26 17.95 0.35
N HIS A 44 -3.28 18.53 0.99
CA HIS A 44 -3.41 19.98 1.10
C HIS A 44 -2.18 20.59 1.78
N PRO A 45 -1.76 21.81 1.37
CA PRO A 45 -0.64 22.51 1.98
C PRO A 45 -0.79 22.62 3.51
N GLY A 46 0.25 22.20 4.23
CA GLY A 46 0.28 22.24 5.70
C GLY A 46 -0.31 21.03 6.42
N SER A 47 -0.95 20.09 5.70
CA SER A 47 -1.42 18.83 6.28
C SER A 47 -0.25 17.93 6.71
N LYS A 48 -0.46 17.08 7.72
CA LYS A 48 0.56 16.15 8.24
C LYS A 48 -0.02 14.75 8.44
N PRO A 49 0.70 13.69 8.03
CA PRO A 49 0.25 12.31 8.21
C PRO A 49 0.39 11.85 9.67
N VAL A 50 -0.51 10.98 10.11
CA VAL A 50 -0.44 10.27 11.41
C VAL A 50 -0.70 8.79 11.17
N LEU A 51 0.29 7.95 11.49
CA LEU A 51 0.25 6.52 11.21
C LEU A 51 -0.87 5.80 11.97
N ASN A 52 -1.64 4.98 11.25
CA ASN A 52 -2.64 4.09 11.81
C ASN A 52 -1.98 2.90 12.54
N ARG A 53 -2.19 2.81 13.85
CA ARG A 53 -1.68 1.72 14.70
C ARG A 53 -2.18 0.34 14.27
N LYS A 54 -3.45 0.22 13.87
CA LYS A 54 -4.05 -1.05 13.46
C LYS A 54 -3.42 -1.60 12.19
N ALA A 55 -3.05 -0.73 11.25
CA ALA A 55 -2.34 -1.11 10.05
C ALA A 55 -0.96 -1.72 10.38
N VAL A 56 -0.24 -1.12 11.34
CA VAL A 56 1.03 -1.67 11.86
C VAL A 56 0.82 -3.03 12.51
N ASP A 57 -0.21 -3.18 13.36
CA ASP A 57 -0.51 -4.46 14.02
C ASP A 57 -0.77 -5.58 13.01
N TYR A 58 -1.52 -5.31 11.94
CA TYR A 58 -1.77 -6.30 10.89
C TYR A 58 -0.54 -6.63 10.07
N ALA A 59 0.25 -5.63 9.69
CA ALA A 59 1.47 -5.86 8.94
C ALA A 59 2.50 -6.65 9.77
N LEU A 60 2.57 -6.42 11.09
CA LEU A 60 3.41 -7.20 12.01
C LEU A 60 2.92 -8.64 12.11
N LYS A 61 1.61 -8.87 12.24
CA LYS A 61 1.03 -10.22 12.24
C LYS A 61 1.36 -10.97 10.96
N LEU A 62 1.23 -10.31 9.81
CA LEU A 62 1.59 -10.89 8.51
C LEU A 62 3.09 -11.21 8.45
N ALA A 63 3.96 -10.27 8.84
CA ALA A 63 5.41 -10.49 8.84
C ALA A 63 5.82 -11.67 9.74
N LEU A 64 5.23 -11.80 10.94
CA LEU A 64 5.45 -12.93 11.83
C LEU A 64 4.96 -14.25 11.23
N ALA A 65 3.75 -14.27 10.65
CA ALA A 65 3.20 -15.45 9.97
C ALA A 65 4.07 -15.89 8.77
N LEU A 66 4.70 -14.93 8.09
CA LEU A 66 5.65 -15.15 7.02
C LEU A 66 7.08 -15.44 7.52
N ASN A 67 7.27 -15.71 8.81
CA ASN A 67 8.55 -16.00 9.44
C ASN A 67 9.63 -14.94 9.17
N CYS A 68 9.23 -13.67 9.00
CA CYS A 68 10.16 -12.56 8.78
C CYS A 68 10.90 -12.20 10.08
N GLN A 69 12.11 -11.69 9.91
CA GLN A 69 12.82 -10.94 10.94
C GLN A 69 12.22 -9.53 11.00
N ILE A 70 11.70 -9.14 12.16
CA ILE A 70 11.13 -7.80 12.39
C ILE A 70 12.25 -6.80 12.65
N GLU A 71 12.18 -5.63 12.03
CA GLU A 71 13.16 -4.56 12.26
C GLU A 71 12.86 -3.78 13.56
N ASN A 72 13.91 -3.26 14.21
CA ASN A 72 13.81 -2.58 15.51
C ASN A 72 13.22 -1.16 15.46
N GLY A 73 12.71 -0.72 14.31
CA GLY A 73 12.13 0.60 14.13
C GLY A 73 11.29 0.69 12.86
N ILE A 74 10.35 1.64 12.86
CA ILE A 74 9.48 1.92 11.71
C ILE A 74 9.92 3.26 11.12
N VAL A 75 10.48 3.20 9.91
CA VAL A 75 10.85 4.38 9.13
C VAL A 75 10.00 4.40 7.87
N PHE A 76 9.49 5.57 7.52
CA PHE A 76 8.81 5.81 6.26
C PHE A 76 9.63 6.76 5.38
N SER A 77 9.63 6.47 4.09
CA SER A 77 10.34 7.16 3.03
C SER A 77 9.31 7.73 2.06
N ARG A 78 9.71 8.71 1.24
CA ARG A 78 8.87 9.25 0.17
C ARG A 78 9.31 8.67 -1.16
N LYS A 79 8.42 7.95 -1.83
CA LYS A 79 8.59 7.53 -3.22
C LYS A 79 7.95 8.60 -4.11
N THR A 80 8.78 9.49 -4.65
CA THR A 80 8.31 10.65 -5.42
C THR A 80 8.06 10.28 -6.87
N TYR A 81 6.83 10.49 -7.35
CA TYR A 81 6.43 10.36 -8.75
C TYR A 81 5.14 11.17 -8.99
N PHE A 82 4.96 11.62 -10.23
CA PHE A 82 3.83 12.45 -10.63
C PHE A 82 2.81 11.60 -11.37
N TYR A 83 1.62 11.46 -10.79
CA TYR A 83 0.49 10.77 -11.42
C TYR A 83 -0.81 11.31 -10.83
N PRO A 84 -1.91 11.41 -11.62
CA PRO A 84 -3.12 12.13 -11.21
C PRO A 84 -3.89 11.47 -10.05
N ASP A 85 -3.64 10.20 -9.74
CA ASP A 85 -4.26 9.49 -8.61
C ASP A 85 -3.54 9.74 -7.28
N LEU A 86 -2.44 10.49 -7.28
CA LEU A 86 -1.63 10.75 -6.10
C LEU A 86 -1.50 12.25 -5.84
N ALA A 87 -2.45 12.80 -5.09
CA ALA A 87 -2.57 14.24 -4.83
C ALA A 87 -1.29 14.88 -4.26
N LYS A 88 -0.47 14.10 -3.54
CA LYS A 88 0.78 14.55 -2.91
C LYS A 88 1.99 14.58 -3.84
N ASN A 89 1.92 13.95 -5.02
CA ASN A 89 3.06 13.66 -5.91
C ASN A 89 4.22 12.88 -5.23
N PHE A 90 3.94 12.24 -4.11
CA PHE A 90 4.79 11.23 -3.50
C PHE A 90 3.92 10.26 -2.70
N GLN A 91 4.34 9.01 -2.66
CA GLN A 91 3.74 7.96 -1.87
C GLN A 91 4.59 7.76 -0.61
N ILE A 92 3.96 7.77 0.55
CA ILE A 92 4.59 7.36 1.81
C ILE A 92 4.69 5.83 1.81
N SER A 93 5.93 5.33 1.76
CA SER A 93 6.29 3.91 1.69
C SER A 93 7.44 3.63 2.66
N GLN A 94 8.02 2.43 2.69
CA GLN A 94 9.26 2.14 3.39
C GLN A 94 10.31 1.62 2.40
N TYR A 95 11.39 2.37 2.19
CA TYR A 95 12.48 1.96 1.32
C TYR A 95 13.60 1.27 2.10
N GLU A 96 14.28 2.02 2.96
CA GLU A 96 15.50 1.61 3.69
C GLU A 96 15.21 0.52 4.72
N VAL A 97 14.17 0.74 5.53
CA VAL A 97 13.82 -0.13 6.67
C VAL A 97 12.41 -0.68 6.45
N PRO A 98 12.24 -1.88 5.83
CA PRO A 98 10.94 -2.56 5.80
C PRO A 98 10.50 -2.92 7.21
N LEU A 99 9.20 -3.20 7.39
CA LEU A 99 8.69 -3.75 8.64
C LEU A 99 9.29 -5.13 8.97
N GLY A 100 9.48 -5.97 7.94
CA GLY A 100 10.09 -7.29 8.09
C GLY A 100 10.88 -7.73 6.86
N ARG A 101 11.87 -8.59 7.05
CA ARG A 101 12.73 -9.11 5.98
C ARG A 101 13.06 -10.59 6.13
N ASN A 102 13.57 -11.19 5.05
CA ASN A 102 14.14 -12.54 5.04
C ASN A 102 13.18 -13.64 5.55
N GLY A 103 11.89 -13.51 5.23
CA GLY A 103 10.87 -14.49 5.60
C GLY A 103 10.79 -15.67 4.63
N PHE A 104 9.79 -16.51 4.85
CA PHE A 104 9.45 -17.61 3.95
C PHE A 104 8.04 -18.16 4.20
N ILE A 105 7.52 -18.82 3.17
CA ILE A 105 6.34 -19.70 3.23
C ILE A 105 6.82 -21.13 2.94
N LEU A 106 6.36 -22.09 3.74
CA LEU A 106 6.55 -23.51 3.49
C LEU A 106 5.27 -24.04 2.82
N LEU A 107 5.39 -24.56 1.60
CA LEU A 107 4.28 -25.21 0.92
C LEU A 107 4.09 -26.64 1.44
N ASP A 108 2.90 -27.21 1.25
CA ASP A 108 2.60 -28.61 1.61
C ASP A 108 3.53 -29.62 0.92
N SER A 109 4.13 -29.24 -0.21
CA SER A 109 5.16 -30.01 -0.91
C SER A 109 6.53 -30.02 -0.21
N GLY A 110 6.68 -29.30 0.91
CA GLY A 110 7.96 -29.07 1.59
C GLY A 110 8.83 -28.01 0.93
N LYS A 111 8.40 -27.43 -0.20
CA LYS A 111 9.16 -26.37 -0.89
C LYS A 111 9.08 -25.07 -0.10
N LYS A 112 10.24 -24.47 0.17
CA LYS A 112 10.38 -23.16 0.82
C LYS A 112 10.39 -22.04 -0.21
N ILE A 113 9.38 -21.18 -0.18
CA ILE A 113 9.33 -19.95 -0.98
C ILE A 113 9.82 -18.79 -0.11
N ARG A 114 10.90 -18.12 -0.53
CA ARG A 114 11.49 -17.02 0.25
C ARG A 114 10.67 -15.75 0.08
N ILE A 115 10.50 -15.01 1.18
CA ILE A 115 9.92 -13.67 1.20
C ILE A 115 11.04 -12.66 1.39
N ARG A 116 11.20 -11.75 0.43
CA ARG A 116 12.29 -10.76 0.47
C ARG A 116 12.06 -9.74 1.57
N ARG A 117 10.87 -9.14 1.61
CA ARG A 117 10.49 -8.07 2.53
C ARG A 117 8.97 -7.99 2.69
N VAL A 118 8.54 -7.37 3.78
CA VAL A 118 7.18 -6.90 4.05
C VAL A 118 7.29 -5.45 4.50
N HIS A 119 6.52 -4.54 3.91
CA HIS A 119 6.49 -3.12 4.27
C HIS A 119 5.06 -2.56 4.17
N LEU A 120 4.88 -1.34 4.68
CA LEU A 120 3.63 -0.58 4.57
C LEU A 120 3.77 0.52 3.52
N GLU A 121 2.73 0.68 2.70
CA GLU A 121 2.60 1.76 1.72
C GLU A 121 1.18 2.35 1.78
N GLU A 122 1.04 3.64 1.49
CA GLU A 122 -0.29 4.21 1.19
C GLU A 122 -0.71 3.89 -0.24
N ASP A 123 -2.00 3.67 -0.46
CA ASP A 123 -2.55 3.40 -1.80
C ASP A 123 -2.90 4.72 -2.52
N PRO A 124 -2.76 4.82 -3.85
CA PRO A 124 -3.26 5.96 -4.61
C PRO A 124 -4.79 5.89 -4.77
N GLY A 125 -5.38 6.97 -5.30
CA GLY A 125 -6.79 7.01 -5.69
C GLY A 125 -7.11 6.12 -6.89
N ALA A 126 -8.40 5.93 -7.15
CA ALA A 126 -8.88 5.23 -8.33
C ALA A 126 -8.93 6.17 -9.55
N LEU A 127 -8.54 5.62 -10.70
CA LEU A 127 -8.73 6.27 -12.01
C LEU A 127 -9.87 5.59 -12.75
N VAL A 128 -10.88 6.38 -13.10
CA VAL A 128 -12.06 5.89 -13.83
C VAL A 128 -12.04 6.44 -15.26
N HIS A 129 -11.89 5.51 -16.21
CA HIS A 129 -11.95 5.77 -17.64
C HIS A 129 -13.32 5.32 -18.17
N GLU A 130 -14.29 6.25 -18.24
CA GLU A 130 -15.70 5.92 -18.54
C GLU A 130 -15.92 5.21 -19.88
N ALA A 131 -15.10 5.50 -20.89
CA ALA A 131 -15.13 4.85 -22.20
C ALA A 131 -13.94 3.88 -22.40
N GLY A 132 -13.32 3.42 -21.30
CA GLY A 132 -12.13 2.58 -21.31
C GLY A 132 -10.83 3.35 -21.62
N MET A 133 -9.68 2.69 -21.44
CA MET A 133 -8.35 3.32 -21.49
C MET A 133 -8.04 4.06 -22.81
N ARG A 134 -8.59 3.61 -23.94
CA ARG A 134 -8.31 4.18 -25.27
C ARG A 134 -9.42 5.12 -25.78
N GLY A 135 -10.64 5.00 -25.23
CA GLY A 135 -11.81 5.74 -25.71
C GLY A 135 -12.14 6.99 -24.91
N SER A 136 -11.58 7.12 -23.70
CA SER A 136 -11.89 8.23 -22.81
C SER A 136 -11.05 9.46 -23.16
N ALA A 137 -11.70 10.61 -23.36
CA ALA A 137 -11.03 11.90 -23.58
C ALA A 137 -10.48 12.52 -22.29
N TYR A 138 -10.99 12.09 -21.14
CA TYR A 138 -10.56 12.47 -19.80
C TYR A 138 -10.56 11.25 -18.88
N VAL A 139 -10.03 11.42 -17.68
CA VAL A 139 -10.08 10.43 -16.60
C VAL A 139 -10.65 11.11 -15.36
N LEU A 140 -11.53 10.41 -14.66
CA LEU A 140 -12.03 10.86 -13.36
C LEU A 140 -11.14 10.29 -12.26
N VAL A 141 -10.92 11.08 -11.22
CA VAL A 141 -10.10 10.68 -10.07
C VAL A 141 -10.98 10.61 -8.82
N ASP A 142 -10.89 9.49 -8.12
CA ASP A 142 -11.60 9.21 -6.87
C ASP A 142 -10.59 8.87 -5.76
N TYR A 143 -10.46 9.75 -4.75
CA TYR A 143 -9.40 9.75 -3.72
C TYR A 143 -9.79 9.17 -2.34
#